data_AF-A0A7K0TXG3-F1
#
_entry.id   AF-A0A7K0TXG3-F1
#
_cell.length_a   1.000
_cell.length_b   1.000
_cell.length_c   1.000
_cell.angle_alpha   90.00
_cell.angle_beta   90.00
_cell.angle_gamma   90.00
#
_symmetry.space_group_name_H-M   'P 1'
#
loop_
_entity.id
_entity.type
_entity.pdbx_description
1 polymer ?
#
loop_
_entity_poly.entity_id
_entity_poly.type
_entity_poly.pdbx_seq_one_letter_code
_entity_poly.pdbx_strand_id
1 'polypeptide(L)'
;MSDITSSLLIRAVGSTEWSPPESASYANESELQSLLANDPTHLPGVSPGARAVQELPTAAGPIDICVVEPDGSVTVVECKLARNSEKLRMVIGQVIDYASSLRSGGIDAFRKAWSGRGGASLDGVLNEESAGALEDNLAHARIHLCL
;
A
#
# COMPACT_ATOMS: atom_id res chain seq x y z
N MET A 1 26.43 -4.23 -23.97
CA MET A 1 26.95 -2.91 -24.40
C MET A 1 25.79 -1.94 -24.32
N SER A 2 25.90 -0.96 -23.41
CA SER A 2 24.99 0.16 -23.09
C SER A 2 23.53 -0.16 -22.76
N ASP A 3 23.27 -0.26 -21.45
CA ASP A 3 21.96 0.01 -20.82
C ASP A 3 21.52 1.43 -21.21
N ILE A 4 20.35 1.56 -21.84
CA ILE A 4 19.70 2.85 -22.05
C ILE A 4 18.84 3.12 -20.82
N THR A 5 19.47 3.55 -19.73
CA THR A 5 18.76 4.23 -18.64
C THR A 5 18.49 5.65 -19.11
N SER A 6 17.29 5.91 -19.63
CA SER A 6 16.84 7.25 -19.99
C SER A 6 16.98 8.17 -18.77
N SER A 7 17.98 9.06 -18.78
CA SER A 7 18.18 10.05 -17.74
C SER A 7 17.08 11.11 -17.87
N LEU A 8 16.12 11.08 -16.95
CA LEU A 8 15.13 12.15 -16.82
C LEU A 8 15.87 13.42 -16.38
N LEU A 9 15.70 14.51 -17.13
CA LEU A 9 16.28 15.83 -16.82
C LEU A 9 15.14 16.82 -16.62
N ILE A 10 15.28 17.69 -15.63
CA ILE A 10 14.35 18.78 -15.33
C ILE A 10 15.02 20.14 -15.59
N ARG A 11 14.20 21.14 -15.91
CA ARG A 11 14.65 22.52 -16.08
C ARG A 11 13.64 23.46 -15.43
N ALA A 12 14.09 24.22 -14.44
CA ALA A 12 13.26 25.23 -13.78
C ALA A 12 12.87 26.35 -14.77
N VAL A 13 11.68 26.92 -14.59
CA VAL A 13 11.22 28.05 -15.40
C VAL A 13 12.15 29.24 -15.19
N GLY A 14 12.78 29.72 -16.27
CA GLY A 14 13.79 30.78 -16.24
C GLY A 14 15.24 30.30 -16.22
N SER A 15 15.49 28.99 -16.06
CA SER A 15 16.83 28.41 -16.21
C SER A 15 17.10 27.98 -17.66
N THR A 16 18.34 28.12 -18.11
CA THR A 16 18.83 27.57 -19.39
C THR A 16 19.46 26.19 -19.22
N GLU A 17 19.74 25.77 -17.98
CA GLU A 17 20.44 24.52 -17.68
C GLU A 17 19.47 23.39 -17.36
N TRP A 18 19.73 22.23 -17.95
CA TRP A 18 19.07 20.97 -17.62
C TRP A 18 19.86 20.28 -16.52
N SER A 19 19.20 19.89 -15.44
CA SER A 19 19.79 19.11 -14.36
C SER A 19 19.00 17.83 -14.15
N PRO A 20 19.60 16.73 -13.68
CA PRO A 20 18.84 15.63 -13.13
C PRO A 20 17.92 16.16 -12.02
N PRO A 21 16.70 15.62 -11.85
CA PRO A 21 15.92 15.93 -10.66
C PRO A 21 16.73 15.55 -9.43
N GLU A 22 16.64 16.38 -8.39
CA GLU A 22 17.12 15.97 -7.09
C GLU A 22 16.28 14.76 -6.64
N SER A 23 16.88 13.58 -6.62
CA SER A 23 16.24 12.40 -6.08
C SER A 23 16.15 12.55 -4.57
N ALA A 24 15.01 13.02 -4.07
CA ALA A 24 14.72 12.94 -2.64
C ALA A 24 14.54 11.47 -2.28
N SER A 25 15.48 10.89 -1.54
CA SER A 25 15.23 9.63 -0.84
C SER A 25 14.49 9.93 0.45
N TYR A 26 13.42 9.20 0.74
CA TYR A 26 12.81 9.20 2.07
C TYR A 26 13.86 8.82 3.12
N ALA A 27 13.82 9.47 4.28
CA ALA A 27 14.82 9.28 5.33
C ALA A 27 14.81 7.83 5.85
N ASN A 28 13.63 7.20 5.84
CA ASN A 28 13.42 5.79 6.17
C ASN A 28 12.06 5.29 5.64
N GLU A 29 11.81 3.99 5.77
CA GLU A 29 10.57 3.31 5.37
C GLU A 29 9.32 3.86 6.09
N SER A 30 9.45 4.32 7.34
CA SER A 30 8.31 4.84 8.13
C SER A 30 7.81 6.20 7.63
N GLU A 31 8.71 7.04 7.12
CA GLU A 31 8.34 8.32 6.50
C GLU A 31 7.56 8.08 5.19
N LEU A 32 8.06 7.16 4.34
CA LEU A 32 7.37 6.75 3.11
C LEU A 32 5.97 6.18 3.43
N GLN A 33 5.90 5.30 4.42
CA GLN A 33 4.65 4.69 4.86
C GLN A 33 3.63 5.75 5.31
N SER A 34 4.09 6.75 6.07
CA SER A 34 3.23 7.82 6.57
C SER A 34 2.73 8.73 5.45
N LEU A 35 3.59 9.06 4.50
CA LEU A 35 3.20 9.86 3.33
C LEU A 35 2.15 9.12 2.49
N LEU A 36 2.39 7.85 2.17
CA LEU A 36 1.49 7.04 1.36
C LEU A 36 0.17 6.71 2.06
N ALA A 37 0.16 6.53 3.38
CA ALA A 37 -1.08 6.29 4.12
C ALA A 37 -1.94 7.56 4.23
N ASN A 38 -1.31 8.74 4.30
CA ASN A 38 -2.02 10.02 4.34
C ASN A 38 -2.68 10.37 3.02
N ASP A 39 -2.04 10.05 1.89
CA ASP A 39 -2.63 10.16 0.56
C ASP A 39 -2.41 8.88 -0.26
N PRO A 40 -3.31 7.88 -0.10
CA PRO A 40 -3.16 6.59 -0.77
C PRO A 40 -3.39 6.67 -2.28
N THR A 41 -3.81 7.81 -2.84
CA THR A 41 -3.97 7.96 -4.31
C THR A 41 -2.64 7.99 -5.05
N HIS A 42 -1.52 8.12 -4.33
CA HIS A 42 -0.18 7.94 -4.87
C HIS A 42 0.20 6.47 -5.09
N LEU A 43 -0.57 5.52 -4.56
CA LEU A 43 -0.37 4.09 -4.79
C LEU A 43 -0.95 3.69 -6.16
N PRO A 44 -0.23 2.89 -6.96
CA PRO A 44 -0.74 2.38 -8.23
C PRO A 44 -2.06 1.62 -8.06
N GLY A 45 -3.06 1.99 -8.85
CA GLY A 45 -4.36 1.31 -8.86
C GLY A 45 -5.32 1.73 -7.74
N VAL A 46 -4.90 2.59 -6.81
CA VAL A 46 -5.78 3.09 -5.74
C VAL A 46 -6.52 4.35 -6.19
N SER A 47 -7.84 4.33 -6.07
CA SER A 47 -8.71 5.42 -6.49
C SER A 47 -8.97 6.45 -5.38
N PRO A 48 -9.35 7.69 -5.73
CA PRO A 48 -9.86 8.65 -4.75
C PRO A 48 -11.03 8.08 -3.95
N GLY A 49 -11.06 8.39 -2.65
CA GLY A 49 -12.09 7.88 -1.75
C GLY A 49 -11.71 6.59 -1.02
N ALA A 50 -10.60 5.94 -1.40
CA ALA A 50 -10.00 4.87 -0.61
C ALA A 50 -9.65 5.33 0.81
N ARG A 51 -9.55 4.37 1.73
CA ARG A 51 -9.05 4.59 3.09
C ARG A 51 -7.84 3.73 3.30
N ALA A 52 -6.88 4.24 4.06
CA ALA A 52 -5.68 3.53 4.40
C ALA A 52 -5.49 3.49 5.91
N VAL A 53 -4.83 2.46 6.40
CA VAL A 53 -4.35 2.36 7.77
C VAL A 53 -2.94 1.81 7.78
N GLN A 54 -2.12 2.32 8.70
CA GLN A 54 -0.74 1.89 8.88
C GLN A 54 -0.63 0.77 9.91
N GLU A 55 0.35 -0.12 9.70
CA GLU A 55 0.71 -1.19 10.64
C GLU A 55 -0.50 -2.05 11.04
N LEU A 56 -1.28 -2.50 10.04
CA LEU A 56 -2.46 -3.32 10.31
C LEU A 56 -2.00 -4.66 10.91
N PRO A 57 -2.39 -5.01 12.16
CA PRO A 57 -1.89 -6.22 12.80
C PRO A 57 -2.40 -7.48 12.10
N THR A 58 -1.50 -8.43 11.83
CA THR A 58 -1.83 -9.78 11.37
C THR A 58 -1.02 -10.82 12.15
N ALA A 59 -1.35 -12.10 11.99
CA ALA A 59 -0.56 -13.18 12.61
C ALA A 59 0.84 -13.33 12.01
N ALA A 60 1.05 -12.86 10.78
CA ALA A 60 2.33 -12.88 10.08
C ALA A 60 3.20 -11.63 10.35
N GLY A 61 2.70 -10.69 11.16
CA GLY A 61 3.31 -9.38 11.38
C GLY A 61 2.40 -8.24 10.92
N PRO A 62 2.75 -6.98 11.23
CA PRO A 62 1.99 -5.84 10.75
C PRO A 62 2.18 -5.66 9.24
N ILE A 63 1.08 -5.38 8.54
CA ILE A 63 1.12 -4.87 7.17
C ILE A 63 1.48 -3.38 7.24
N ASP A 64 2.50 -2.93 6.50
CA ASP A 64 2.93 -1.52 6.52
C ASP A 64 1.76 -0.59 6.17
N ILE A 65 1.05 -0.81 5.05
CA ILE A 65 -0.19 -0.07 4.74
C ILE A 65 -1.24 -1.04 4.19
N CYS A 66 -2.44 -0.99 4.76
CA CYS A 66 -3.61 -1.65 4.21
C CYS A 66 -4.60 -0.61 3.72
N VAL A 67 -5.07 -0.76 2.48
CA VAL A 67 -6.01 0.14 1.82
C VAL A 67 -7.29 -0.61 1.51
N VAL A 68 -8.42 0.04 1.76
CA VAL A 68 -9.75 -0.42 1.34
C VAL A 68 -10.34 0.60 0.38
N GLU A 69 -10.71 0.16 -0.81
CA GLU A 69 -11.36 0.98 -1.82
C GLU A 69 -12.90 1.00 -1.66
N PRO A 70 -13.60 2.00 -2.22
CA PRO A 70 -15.05 2.09 -2.13
C PRO A 70 -15.83 0.92 -2.74
N ASP A 71 -15.20 0.13 -3.61
CA ASP A 71 -15.78 -1.08 -4.20
C ASP A 71 -15.55 -2.35 -3.35
N GLY A 72 -14.85 -2.23 -2.21
CA GLY A 72 -14.50 -3.34 -1.34
C GLY A 72 -13.17 -4.04 -1.70
N SER A 73 -12.44 -3.55 -2.69
CA SER A 73 -11.09 -4.05 -3.00
C SER A 73 -10.10 -3.74 -1.88
N VAL A 74 -9.16 -4.65 -1.64
CA VAL A 74 -8.13 -4.52 -0.60
C VAL A 74 -6.76 -4.49 -1.26
N THR A 75 -5.97 -3.45 -0.96
CA THR A 75 -4.57 -3.36 -1.37
C THR A 75 -3.67 -3.42 -0.14
N VAL A 76 -2.67 -4.29 -0.20
CA VAL A 76 -1.63 -4.45 0.82
C VAL A 76 -0.34 -3.87 0.27
N VAL A 77 0.28 -2.97 1.02
CA VAL A 77 1.52 -2.30 0.66
C VAL A 77 2.60 -2.68 1.66
N GLU A 78 3.76 -3.09 1.15
CA GLU A 78 4.99 -3.21 1.94
C GLU A 78 5.95 -2.10 1.49
N CYS A 79 6.33 -1.22 2.41
CA CYS A 79 7.24 -0.12 2.13
C CYS A 79 8.68 -0.60 2.36
N LYS A 80 9.36 -1.04 1.30
CA LYS A 80 10.82 -1.29 1.36
C LYS A 80 11.56 -0.41 0.37
N LEU A 81 12.60 0.28 0.83
CA LEU A 81 13.50 0.99 -0.09
C LEU A 81 14.26 -0.04 -0.94
N ALA A 82 14.03 0.00 -2.25
CA ALA A 82 14.58 -0.93 -3.24
C ALA A 82 16.12 -0.83 -3.30
N ARG A 83 16.80 -1.62 -2.46
CA ARG A 83 18.27 -1.67 -2.38
C ARG A 83 18.88 -3.03 -2.72
N ASN A 84 18.08 -4.11 -2.85
CA ASN A 84 18.58 -5.48 -3.14
C ASN A 84 17.46 -6.43 -3.64
N SER A 85 17.75 -7.34 -4.58
CA SER A 85 16.83 -8.36 -5.11
C SER A 85 16.47 -9.48 -4.12
N GLU A 86 17.32 -9.79 -3.14
CA GLU A 86 16.95 -10.72 -2.06
C GLU A 86 15.81 -10.18 -1.19
N LYS A 87 15.79 -8.86 -0.97
CA LYS A 87 14.71 -8.21 -0.21
C LYS A 87 13.37 -8.38 -0.91
N LEU A 88 13.32 -8.36 -2.24
CA LEU A 88 12.08 -8.56 -2.99
C LEU A 88 11.49 -9.97 -2.77
N ARG A 89 12.32 -11.02 -2.68
CA ARG A 89 11.82 -12.38 -2.39
C ARG A 89 11.25 -12.49 -0.98
N MET A 90 11.87 -11.82 -0.01
CA MET A 90 11.35 -11.78 1.35
C MET A 90 10.01 -11.07 1.41
N VAL A 91 9.89 -9.93 0.73
CA VAL A 91 8.66 -9.13 0.67
C VAL A 91 7.50 -9.91 0.04
N ILE A 92 7.74 -10.61 -1.07
CA ILE A 92 6.70 -11.45 -1.69
C ILE A 92 6.21 -12.54 -0.71
N GLY A 93 7.13 -13.16 0.04
CA GLY A 93 6.77 -14.15 1.06
C GLY A 93 5.88 -13.55 2.17
N GLN A 94 6.28 -12.40 2.72
CA GLN A 94 5.49 -11.68 3.73
C GLN A 94 4.07 -11.37 3.24
N VAL A 95 3.96 -10.92 2.00
CA VAL A 95 2.67 -10.55 1.42
C VAL A 95 1.75 -11.76 1.22
N ILE A 96 2.29 -12.92 0.85
CA ILE A 96 1.52 -14.18 0.80
C ILE A 96 1.05 -14.58 2.21
N ASP A 97 1.92 -14.44 3.21
CA ASP A 97 1.57 -14.73 4.61
C ASP A 97 0.48 -13.77 5.13
N TYR A 98 0.52 -12.49 4.75
CA TYR A 98 -0.55 -11.54 5.05
C TYR A 98 -1.89 -11.97 4.42
N ALA A 99 -1.90 -12.33 3.13
CA ALA A 99 -3.11 -12.80 2.46
C ALA A 99 -3.75 -14.00 3.18
N SER A 100 -2.91 -14.96 3.59
CA SER A 100 -3.31 -16.12 4.37
C SER A 100 -3.86 -15.73 5.76
N SER A 101 -3.19 -14.81 6.46
CA SER A 101 -3.61 -14.34 7.77
C SER A 101 -4.93 -13.57 7.71
N LEU A 102 -5.11 -12.70 6.72
CA LEU A 102 -6.35 -11.93 6.53
C LEU A 102 -7.54 -12.86 6.27
N ARG A 103 -7.35 -13.83 5.37
CA ARG A 103 -8.36 -14.85 5.08
C ARG A 103 -8.73 -15.67 6.30
N SER A 104 -7.72 -16.10 7.08
CA SER A 104 -7.95 -16.94 8.26
C SER A 104 -8.62 -16.18 9.40
N GLY A 105 -8.37 -14.87 9.52
CA GLY A 105 -9.00 -14.01 10.52
C GLY A 105 -10.43 -13.61 10.17
N GLY A 106 -10.74 -13.46 8.88
CA GLY A 106 -12.05 -13.05 8.40
C GLY A 106 -12.36 -11.56 8.66
N ILE A 107 -13.56 -11.13 8.23
CA ILE A 107 -13.97 -9.72 8.23
C ILE A 107 -14.01 -9.09 9.63
N ASP A 108 -14.45 -9.83 10.65
CA ASP A 108 -14.56 -9.29 12.01
C ASP A 108 -13.19 -8.99 12.63
N ALA A 109 -12.24 -9.91 12.47
CA ALA A 109 -10.87 -9.70 12.92
C ALA A 109 -10.22 -8.55 12.16
N PHE A 110 -10.45 -8.47 10.85
CA PHE A 110 -9.98 -7.36 10.02
C PHE A 110 -10.52 -6.01 10.49
N ARG A 111 -11.84 -5.87 10.67
CA ARG A 111 -12.47 -4.62 11.13
C ARG A 111 -11.96 -4.20 12.51
N LYS A 112 -11.77 -5.17 13.42
CA LYS A 112 -11.20 -4.93 14.74
C LYS A 112 -9.74 -4.45 14.67
N ALA A 113 -8.94 -5.08 13.82
CA ALA A 113 -7.55 -4.68 13.61
C ALA A 113 -7.47 -3.27 13.01
N TRP A 114 -8.32 -2.98 12.02
CA TRP A 114 -8.45 -1.69 11.35
C TRP A 114 -8.80 -0.57 12.34
N SER A 115 -9.88 -0.75 13.10
CA SER A 115 -10.31 0.24 14.09
C SER A 115 -9.30 0.39 15.23
N GLY A 116 -8.64 -0.71 15.62
CA GLY A 116 -7.60 -0.72 16.66
C GLY A 116 -6.36 0.10 16.31
N ARG A 117 -6.10 0.36 15.03
CA ARG A 117 -5.04 1.25 14.55
C ARG A 117 -5.52 2.67 14.25
N GLY A 118 -6.77 2.99 14.58
CA GLY A 118 -7.35 4.31 14.31
C GLY A 118 -7.69 4.52 12.82
N GLY A 119 -7.85 3.45 12.05
CA GLY A 119 -8.33 3.55 10.67
C GLY A 119 -9.70 4.23 10.63
N ALA A 120 -9.90 5.10 9.64
CA ALA A 120 -11.18 5.77 9.43
C ALA A 120 -12.31 4.76 9.26
N SER A 121 -13.54 5.10 9.69
CA SER A 121 -14.69 4.20 9.51
C SER A 121 -14.87 3.85 8.04
N LEU A 122 -15.00 2.54 7.77
CA LEU A 122 -15.28 2.01 6.44
C LEU A 122 -16.76 2.14 6.08
N ASP A 123 -17.65 2.31 7.07
CA ASP A 123 -19.11 2.38 6.85
C ASP A 123 -19.54 3.64 6.09
N GLY A 124 -18.71 4.69 6.08
CA GLY A 124 -18.95 5.90 5.29
C GLY A 124 -18.41 5.82 3.86
N VAL A 125 -17.71 4.74 3.51
CA VAL A 125 -17.06 4.53 2.21
C VAL A 125 -17.67 3.34 1.47
N LEU A 126 -18.04 2.30 2.23
CA LEU A 126 -18.67 1.10 1.71
C LEU A 126 -20.18 1.21 1.80
N ASN A 127 -20.87 0.94 0.69
CA ASN A 127 -22.28 0.58 0.71
C ASN A 127 -22.45 -0.93 1.00
N GLU A 128 -23.68 -1.41 1.12
CA GLU A 128 -24.00 -2.82 1.41
C GLU A 128 -23.33 -3.80 0.43
N GLU A 129 -23.35 -3.49 -0.87
CA GLU A 129 -22.77 -4.34 -1.92
C GLU A 129 -21.25 -4.43 -1.75
N SER A 130 -20.57 -3.29 -1.64
CA SER A 130 -19.11 -3.22 -1.45
C SER A 130 -18.65 -3.76 -0.10
N ALA A 131 -19.49 -3.71 0.94
CA ALA A 131 -19.22 -4.35 2.22
C ALA A 131 -19.21 -5.87 2.08
N GLY A 132 -20.17 -6.43 1.33
CA GLY A 132 -20.18 -7.84 0.96
C GLY A 132 -19.00 -8.22 0.06
N ALA A 133 -18.61 -7.33 -0.87
CA ALA A 133 -17.44 -7.55 -1.72
C ALA A 133 -16.13 -7.56 -0.91
N LEU A 134 -15.97 -6.68 0.08
CA LEU A 134 -14.84 -6.70 1.01
C LEU A 134 -14.75 -8.03 1.76
N GLU A 135 -15.87 -8.50 2.29
CA GLU A 135 -15.92 -9.78 2.99
C GLU A 135 -15.55 -10.95 2.07
N ASP A 136 -16.11 -10.98 0.86
CA ASP A 136 -15.79 -12.00 -0.16
C ASP A 136 -14.31 -11.97 -0.55
N ASN A 137 -13.74 -10.77 -0.74
CA ASN A 137 -12.34 -10.58 -1.08
C ASN A 137 -11.44 -11.13 0.03
N LEU A 138 -11.72 -10.83 1.30
CA LEU A 138 -10.96 -11.36 2.42
C LEU A 138 -11.11 -12.89 2.54
N ALA A 139 -12.33 -13.42 2.42
CA ALA A 139 -12.60 -14.86 2.51
C ALA A 139 -11.88 -15.69 1.42
N HIS A 140 -11.65 -15.09 0.26
CA HIS A 140 -10.94 -15.70 -0.86
C HIS A 140 -9.49 -15.23 -1.01
N ALA A 141 -8.96 -14.44 -0.07
CA ALA A 141 -7.63 -13.85 -0.14
C ALA A 141 -7.35 -13.07 -1.45
N ARG A 142 -8.38 -12.41 -2.00
CA ARG A 142 -8.29 -11.56 -3.19
C ARG A 142 -7.81 -10.18 -2.77
N ILE A 143 -6.50 -9.96 -2.89
CA ILE A 143 -5.85 -8.70 -2.53
C ILE A 143 -4.94 -8.22 -3.66
N HIS A 144 -4.84 -6.91 -3.81
CA HIS A 144 -3.83 -6.27 -4.66
C HIS A 144 -2.54 -6.06 -3.85
N LEU A 145 -1.41 -6.16 -4.53
CA LEU A 145 -0.09 -6.06 -3.91
C LEU A 145 0.67 -4.87 -4.48
N CYS A 146 1.16 -4.02 -3.60
CA CYS A 146 2.06 -2.92 -3.94
C CYS A 146 3.35 -3.06 -3.14
N LEU A 147 4.51 -3.03 -3.81
CA LEU A 147 5.83 -3.25 -3.23
C LEU A 147 6.78 -2.08 -3.52
#